data_AF-A0A2P6PLF2-F1
#
_entry.id   AF-A0A2P6PLF2-F1
#
_cell.length_a   1.000
_cell.length_b   1.000
_cell.length_c   1.000
_cell.angle_alpha   90.00
_cell.angle_beta   90.00
_cell.angle_gamma   90.00
#
_symmetry.space_group_name_H-M   'P 1'
#
loop_
_entity.id
_entity.type
_entity.pdbx_description
1 polymer ?
#
loop_
_entity_poly.entity_id
_entity_poly.type
_entity_poly.pdbx_seq_one_letter_code
_entity_poly.pdbx_strand_id
1 'polypeptide(L)' 'MRQCSCLEKPRRPYEKEHSDVELKLVGEYGLRHKRDLWRVQYALSRIRNAARELLTLD' A
#
# COMPACT_ATOMS: atom_id res chain seq x y z
N MET A 1 -3.13 -23.91 -0.71
CA MET A 1 -3.29 -22.44 -0.91
C MET A 1 -2.38 -21.73 0.07
N ARG A 2 -1.21 -21.24 -0.38
CA ARG A 2 -0.30 -20.48 0.50
C ARG A 2 -1.00 -19.15 0.82
N GLN A 3 -1.21 -18.86 2.10
CA GLN A 3 -1.72 -17.56 2.53
C GLN A 3 -0.63 -16.53 2.25
N CYS A 4 -0.75 -15.81 1.14
CA CYS A 4 0.09 -14.66 0.86
C CYS A 4 -0.25 -13.58 1.89
N SER A 5 0.70 -13.24 2.76
CA SER A 5 0.58 -12.13 3.72
C SER A 5 0.64 -10.80 2.97
N CYS A 6 -0.43 -10.43 2.27
CA CYS A 6 -0.56 -9.24 1.42
C CYS A 6 -0.78 -7.93 2.22
N LEU A 7 -0.21 -7.85 3.42
CA LEU A 7 -0.50 -6.81 4.42
C LEU A 7 0.81 -6.35 5.05
N GLU A 8 1.57 -5.57 4.28
CA GLU A 8 2.72 -4.87 4.83
C GLU A 8 2.21 -3.80 5.80
N LYS A 9 2.57 -3.97 7.08
CA LYS A 9 2.29 -2.96 8.09
C LYS A 9 3.28 -1.80 7.91
N PRO A 10 2.86 -0.55 8.16
CA PRO A 10 3.78 0.58 8.10
C PRO A 10 4.95 0.36 9.05
N ARG A 11 6.18 0.64 8.58
CA ARG A 11 7.42 0.46 9.36
C ARG A 11 7.44 1.34 10.62
N ARG A 12 6.74 2.48 10.59
CA ARG A 12 6.62 3.45 11.69
C ARG A 12 5.14 3.75 11.95
N PRO A 13 4.52 3.13 12.97
CA PRO A 13 3.08 3.27 13.20
C PRO A 13 2.63 4.64 13.73
N TYR A 14 3.49 5.38 14.43
CA TYR A 14 3.11 6.57 15.22
C TYR A 14 3.46 7.91 14.57
N GLU A 15 3.69 7.92 13.27
CA GLU A 15 3.99 9.15 12.53
C GLU A 15 2.67 9.89 12.22
N LYS A 16 2.51 11.08 12.80
CA LYS A 16 1.26 11.87 12.72
C LYS A 16 0.91 12.23 11.28
N GLU A 17 1.88 12.76 10.54
CA GLU A 17 1.75 13.11 9.12
C GLU A 17 1.19 11.95 8.27
N HIS A 18 1.68 10.72 8.54
CA HIS A 18 1.27 9.54 7.80
C HIS A 18 -0.18 9.15 8.11
N SER A 19 -0.58 9.27 9.38
CA SER A 19 -1.95 8.98 9.81
C SER A 19 -2.97 9.97 9.23
N ASP A 20 -2.59 11.24 9.10
CA ASP A 20 -3.46 12.29 8.55
C ASP A 20 -3.65 12.15 7.04
N VAL A 21 -2.59 11.78 6.31
CA VAL A 21 -2.68 11.48 4.86
C VAL A 21 -3.56 10.26 4.61
N GLU A 22 -3.39 9.18 5.39
CA GLU A 22 -4.23 8.01 5.29
C GLU A 22 -5.70 8.35 5.57
N LEU A 23 -5.99 9.20 6.57
CA LEU A 23 -7.36 9.59 6.91
C LEU A 23 -8.04 10.37 5.77
N LYS A 24 -7.31 11.28 5.10
CA LYS A 24 -7.83 12.02 3.94
C LYS A 24 -8.20 11.09 2.79
N LEU A 25 -7.31 10.16 2.44
CA LEU A 25 -7.55 9.13 1.42
C LEU A 25 -8.73 8.23 1.78
N VAL A 26 -8.87 7.82 3.05
CA VAL A 26 -10.04 7.05 3.48
C VAL A 26 -11.33 7.84 3.30
N GLY A 27 -11.33 9.14 3.61
CA GLY A 27 -12.49 10.02 3.46
C GLY A 27 -12.89 10.28 2.00
N GLU A 28 -11.92 10.49 1.11
CA GLU A 28 -12.17 10.74 -0.32
C GLU A 28 -12.77 9.53 -1.03
N TYR A 29 -12.27 8.32 -0.73
CA TYR A 29 -12.67 7.09 -1.41
C TYR A 29 -13.71 6.27 -0.64
N GLY A 30 -14.17 6.74 0.53
CA GLY A 30 -15.20 6.06 1.34
C GLY A 30 -14.78 4.69 1.86
N LEU A 31 -13.51 4.51 2.20
CA LEU A 31 -12.96 3.22 2.64
C LEU A 31 -13.37 2.93 4.10
N ARG A 32 -13.66 1.66 4.43
CA ARG A 32 -14.06 1.29 5.80
C ARG A 32 -12.88 1.05 6.74
N HIS A 33 -11.75 0.59 6.22
CA HIS A 33 -10.59 0.23 7.04
C HIS A 33 -9.27 0.63 6.36
N LYS A 34 -8.27 1.04 7.17
CA LYS A 34 -6.89 1.28 6.70
C LYS A 34 -6.26 0.07 6.01
N ARG A 35 -6.73 -1.13 6.34
CA ARG A 35 -6.30 -2.40 5.74
C ARG A 35 -6.55 -2.45 4.23
N ASP A 36 -7.60 -1.80 3.74
CA ASP A 36 -7.94 -1.77 2.32
C ASP A 36 -6.99 -0.84 1.55
N LEU A 37 -6.59 0.29 2.14
CA LEU A 37 -5.52 1.13 1.59
C LEU A 37 -4.21 0.35 1.44
N TRP A 38 -3.78 -0.36 2.48
CA TRP A 38 -2.51 -1.09 2.44
C TRP A 38 -2.51 -2.23 1.40
N ARG A 39 -3.67 -2.86 1.14
CA ARG A 39 -3.82 -3.84 0.06
C ARG A 39 -3.60 -3.22 -1.31
N VAL A 40 -4.22 -2.07 -1.57
CA VAL A 40 -4.07 -1.35 -2.84
C VAL A 40 -2.63 -0.89 -3.03
N GLN A 41 -2.01 -0.33 -1.98
CA GLN A 41 -0.59 0.06 -2.03
C GLN A 41 0.31 -1.13 -2.34
N TYR A 42 0.08 -2.29 -1.72
CA TYR A 42 0.85 -3.50 -1.98
C TYR A 42 0.69 -3.99 -3.42
N ALA A 43 -0.54 -3.98 -3.97
CA ALA A 43 -0.78 -4.32 -5.37
C ALA A 43 -0.05 -3.37 -6.32
N LEU A 44 -0.05 -2.07 -6.02
CA LEU A 44 0.62 -1.03 -6.79
C LEU A 44 2.15 -1.20 -6.75
N SER A 45 2.71 -1.47 -5.57
CA SER A 45 4.15 -1.75 -5.40
C SER A 45 4.62 -2.95 -6.22
N ARG A 46 3.82 -4.03 -6.28
CA ARG A 46 4.14 -5.18 -7.12
C ARG A 46 4.23 -4.83 -8.60
N ILE A 47 3.25 -4.06 -9.11
CA ILE A 47 3.23 -3.64 -10.52
C ILE A 47 4.44 -2.75 -10.82
N ARG A 48 4.75 -1.79 -9.94
CA ARG A 48 5.93 -0.91 -10.08
C ARG A 48 7.24 -1.67 -10.08
N ASN A 49 7.39 -2.68 -9.23
CA ASN A 49 8.61 -3.49 -9.18
C ASN A 49 8.79 -4.31 -10.46
N ALA A 50 7.72 -4.97 -10.94
CA ALA A 50 7.76 -5.69 -12.21
C ALA A 50 8.12 -4.75 -13.38
N ALA A 51 7.55 -3.55 -13.43
CA ALA A 51 7.90 -2.56 -14.44
C ALA A 51 9.36 -2.10 -14.36
N ARG A 52 9.91 -1.91 -13.15
CA ARG A 52 11.32 -1.55 -12.96
C ARG A 52 12.27 -2.63 -13.45
N GLU A 53 11.98 -3.89 -13.13
CA GLU A 53 12.77 -5.04 -13.59
C GLU A 53 12.81 -5.12 -15.12
N LEU A 54 11.65 -4.93 -15.77
CA LEU A 54 11.54 -4.91 -17.23
C LEU A 54 12.32 -3.75 -17.87
N LEU A 55 12.29 -2.56 -17.27
CA LEU A 55 13.00 -1.38 -17.77
C LEU A 55 14.53 -1.48 -17.65
N THR A 56 15.05 -2.30 -16.74
CA THR A 56 16.50 -2.49 -16.55
C THR A 56 17.11 -3.62 -17.38
N LEU A 57 16.27 -4.42 -18.04
CA LEU A 57 16.71 -5.53 -18.91
C LEU A 57 16.89 -5.10 -20.39
N ASP A 58 16.60 -3.83 -20.68
CA ASP A 58 17.06 -3.10 -21.88
C ASP A 58 18.44 -2.48 -21.58
#